data_AF-A0A2E5E9Q8-F1
#
_entry.id   AF-A0A2E5E9Q8-F1
#
_cell.length_a   1.000
_cell.length_b   1.000
_cell.length_c   1.000
_cell.angle_alpha   90.00
_cell.angle_beta   90.00
_cell.angle_gamma   90.00
#
_symmetry.space_group_name_H-M   'P 1'
#
loop_
_entity.id
_entity.type
_entity.pdbx_description
1 polymer ?
#
loop_
_entity_poly.entity_id
_entity_poly.type
_entity_poly.pdbx_seq_one_letter_code
_entity_poly.pdbx_strand_id
1 'polypeptide(L)'
;MDEQTLATMADIGILTLRIMFAWIFLWPLPGLLKDWTTTVQTTGLLFPFGQSFFTTVSVAGMAICSIMVMVGIYGRAGAVFLFFFCIGGAIVHNKLAGLPEAAARKLPSADRETPCGKVLDQALTLNRVGNVTSAQKNLVIAGIAAYFALAGTGDLSVISFWPNP
;
A
#
# COMPACT_ATOMS: atom_id res chain seq x y z
N MET A 1 -0.41 -1.91 38.17
CA MET A 1 0.44 -2.55 37.16
C MET A 1 1.81 -1.94 37.30
N ASP A 2 2.82 -2.75 37.55
CA ASP A 2 4.20 -2.25 37.67
C ASP A 2 4.76 -1.80 36.31
N GLU A 3 5.86 -1.05 36.37
CA GLU A 3 6.53 -0.44 35.23
C GLU A 3 7.02 -1.49 34.21
N GLN A 4 7.49 -2.65 34.69
CA GLN A 4 7.95 -3.74 33.84
C GLN A 4 6.81 -4.36 33.02
N THR A 5 5.64 -4.53 33.63
CA THR A 5 4.45 -5.01 32.95
C THR A 5 3.99 -4.02 31.87
N LEU A 6 4.00 -2.71 32.17
CA LEU A 6 3.68 -1.65 31.20
C LEU A 6 4.63 -1.67 30.00
N ALA A 7 5.93 -1.75 30.24
CA ALA A 7 6.96 -1.81 29.19
C ALA A 7 6.76 -3.05 28.29
N THR A 8 6.57 -4.22 28.90
CA THR A 8 6.35 -5.48 28.16
C THR A 8 5.11 -5.40 27.27
N MET A 9 4.01 -4.81 27.76
CA MET A 9 2.80 -4.63 26.95
C MET A 9 3.02 -3.68 25.79
N ALA A 10 3.78 -2.60 25.98
CA ALA A 10 4.14 -1.67 24.92
C ALA A 10 4.97 -2.36 23.82
N ASP A 11 5.97 -3.16 24.21
CA ASP A 11 6.81 -3.91 23.28
C ASP A 11 6.01 -4.92 22.45
N ILE A 12 5.12 -5.68 23.10
CA ILE A 12 4.21 -6.61 22.41
C ILE A 12 3.30 -5.86 21.44
N GLY A 13 2.80 -4.68 21.84
CA GLY A 13 1.99 -3.82 20.98
C GLY A 13 2.75 -3.37 19.74
N ILE A 14 3.99 -2.89 19.90
CA ILE A 14 4.85 -2.45 18.79
C ILE A 14 5.20 -3.62 17.87
N LEU A 15 5.54 -4.79 18.42
CA LEU A 15 5.82 -5.99 17.64
C LEU A 15 4.61 -6.42 16.81
N THR A 16 3.42 -6.43 17.42
CA THR A 16 2.17 -6.77 16.74
C THR A 16 1.90 -5.79 15.60
N LEU A 17 2.06 -4.48 15.84
CA LEU A 17 1.90 -3.45 14.81
C LEU A 17 2.89 -3.64 13.65
N ARG A 18 4.15 -3.98 13.92
CA ARG A 18 5.16 -4.24 12.89
C ARG A 18 4.78 -5.43 12.00
N ILE A 19 4.34 -6.53 12.61
CA ILE A 19 3.93 -7.74 11.88
C ILE A 19 2.70 -7.43 11.01
N MET A 20 1.68 -6.79 11.57
CA MET A 20 0.46 -6.42 10.83
C MET A 20 0.77 -5.43 9.70
N PHE A 21 1.60 -4.43 9.96
CA PHE A 21 2.02 -3.46 8.97
C PHE A 21 2.78 -4.13 7.81
N ALA A 22 3.75 -5.00 8.11
CA ALA A 22 4.49 -5.72 7.09
C ALA A 22 3.60 -6.68 6.28
N TRP A 23 2.68 -7.38 6.96
CA TRP A 23 1.75 -8.31 6.34
C TRP A 23 0.90 -7.66 5.25
N ILE A 24 0.45 -6.42 5.45
CA ILE A 24 -0.35 -5.67 4.46
C ILE A 24 0.41 -5.51 3.12
N PHE A 25 1.73 -5.43 3.14
CA PHE A 25 2.57 -5.33 1.95
C PHE A 25 2.95 -6.70 1.37
N LEU A 26 3.14 -7.70 2.23
CA LEU A 26 3.52 -9.05 1.81
C LEU A 26 2.36 -9.84 1.22
N TRP A 27 1.16 -9.71 1.78
CA TRP A 27 -0.05 -10.40 1.34
C TRP A 27 -0.37 -10.25 -0.16
N PRO A 28 -0.30 -9.05 -0.79
CA PRO A 28 -0.60 -8.91 -2.21
C PRO A 28 0.50 -9.45 -3.15
N LEU A 29 1.70 -9.78 -2.67
CA LEU A 29 2.83 -10.17 -3.53
C LEU A 29 2.50 -11.31 -4.50
N PRO A 30 1.88 -12.43 -4.09
CA PRO A 30 1.58 -13.52 -5.02
C PRO A 30 0.68 -13.06 -6.18
N GLY A 31 -0.29 -12.19 -5.91
CA GLY A 31 -1.15 -11.61 -6.94
C GLY A 31 -0.39 -10.68 -7.89
N LEU A 32 0.43 -9.79 -7.34
CA LEU A 32 1.25 -8.86 -8.14
C LEU A 32 2.22 -9.58 -9.06
N LEU A 33 2.80 -10.70 -8.60
CA LEU A 33 3.73 -11.52 -9.37
C LEU A 33 3.03 -12.38 -10.41
N LYS A 34 1.86 -12.95 -10.09
CA LYS A 34 1.06 -13.74 -11.04
C LYS A 34 0.57 -12.90 -12.21
N ASP A 35 0.11 -11.69 -11.93
CA ASP A 35 -0.46 -10.77 -12.94
C ASP A 35 0.52 -9.64 -13.30
N TRP A 36 1.79 -10.01 -13.54
CA TRP A 36 2.90 -9.05 -13.72
C TRP A 36 2.63 -7.97 -14.77
N THR A 37 2.06 -8.33 -15.92
CA THR A 37 1.72 -7.37 -16.98
C THR A 37 0.78 -6.27 -16.49
N THR A 38 -0.25 -6.65 -15.72
CA THR A 38 -1.20 -5.70 -15.11
C THR A 38 -0.50 -4.85 -14.06
N THR A 39 0.39 -5.43 -13.25
CA THR A 39 1.20 -4.72 -12.26
C THR A 39 2.10 -3.67 -12.92
N VAL A 40 2.72 -3.99 -14.06
CA VAL A 40 3.54 -3.06 -14.85
C VAL A 40 2.70 -1.92 -15.41
N GLN A 41 1.54 -2.23 -16.01
CA GLN A 41 0.62 -1.20 -16.53
C GLN A 41 0.11 -0.28 -15.43
N THR A 42 -0.19 -0.84 -14.26
CA THR A 42 -0.64 -0.09 -13.08
C THR A 42 0.44 0.87 -12.59
N THR A 43 1.69 0.40 -12.50
CA THR A 43 2.84 1.24 -12.16
C THR A 43 3.09 2.32 -13.21
N GLY A 44 2.79 2.02 -14.48
CA GLY A 44 2.83 2.98 -15.60
C GLY A 44 1.92 4.20 -15.42
N LEU A 45 0.90 4.11 -14.56
CA LEU A 45 0.07 5.28 -14.20
C LEU A 45 0.85 6.32 -13.39
N LEU A 46 1.93 5.93 -12.71
CA LEU A 46 2.79 6.83 -11.96
C LEU A 46 4.08 7.15 -12.72
N PHE A 47 4.69 6.14 -13.36
CA PHE A 47 5.95 6.26 -14.10
C PHE A 47 5.75 5.92 -15.58
N PRO A 48 5.48 6.90 -16.46
CA PRO A 48 5.15 6.62 -17.87
C PRO A 48 6.33 6.01 -18.66
N PHE A 49 7.57 6.28 -18.23
CA PHE A 49 8.79 5.74 -18.82
C PHE A 49 9.44 4.72 -17.88
N GLY A 50 10.02 3.65 -18.44
CA GLY A 50 10.72 2.64 -17.66
C GLY A 50 9.81 1.82 -16.74
N GLN A 51 8.54 1.61 -17.12
CA GLN A 51 7.50 0.97 -16.29
C GLN A 51 7.97 -0.33 -15.64
N SER A 52 8.57 -1.23 -16.41
CA SER A 52 9.08 -2.51 -15.90
C SER A 52 10.16 -2.33 -14.83
N PHE A 53 11.09 -1.39 -15.01
CA PHE A 53 12.14 -1.11 -14.03
C PHE A 53 11.53 -0.60 -12.71
N PHE A 54 10.68 0.43 -12.78
CA PHE A 54 10.04 0.98 -11.58
C PHE A 54 9.11 -0.04 -10.90
N THR A 55 8.46 -0.92 -11.67
CA THR A 55 7.64 -2.00 -11.11
C THR A 55 8.50 -2.99 -10.33
N THR A 56 9.61 -3.45 -10.91
CA THR A 56 10.56 -4.35 -10.24
C THR A 56 11.10 -3.72 -8.97
N VAL A 57 11.57 -2.47 -9.02
CA VAL A 57 12.08 -1.75 -7.84
C VAL A 57 11.00 -1.58 -6.78
N SER A 58 9.77 -1.24 -7.18
CA SER A 58 8.66 -1.01 -6.23
C SER A 58 8.21 -2.31 -5.56
N VAL A 59 8.08 -3.40 -6.30
CA VAL A 59 7.66 -4.71 -5.77
C VAL A 59 8.78 -5.32 -4.90
N ALA A 60 10.03 -5.27 -5.35
CA ALA A 60 11.17 -5.73 -4.56
C ALA A 60 11.36 -4.88 -3.30
N GLY A 61 11.30 -3.55 -3.43
CA GLY A 61 11.37 -2.62 -2.31
C GLY A 61 10.23 -2.84 -1.32
N MET A 62 9.00 -3.04 -1.79
CA MET A 62 7.86 -3.38 -0.93
C MET A 62 8.14 -4.64 -0.09
N ALA A 63 8.61 -5.72 -0.70
CA ALA A 63 8.94 -6.96 0.00
C ALA A 63 10.09 -6.76 1.00
N ILE A 64 11.22 -6.22 0.55
CA ILE A 64 12.41 -6.04 1.37
C ILE A 64 12.14 -5.07 2.53
N CYS A 65 11.57 -3.90 2.25
CA CYS A 65 11.31 -2.87 3.26
C CYS A 65 10.23 -3.29 4.27
N SER A 66 9.23 -4.08 3.86
CA SER A 66 8.26 -4.64 4.81
C SER A 66 8.91 -5.62 5.78
N ILE A 67 9.84 -6.46 5.31
CA ILE A 67 10.63 -7.37 6.15
C ILE A 67 11.58 -6.58 7.07
N MET A 68 12.21 -5.52 6.57
CA MET A 68 13.04 -4.61 7.39
C MET A 68 12.25 -4.04 8.57
N VAL A 69 11.01 -3.58 8.35
CA VAL A 69 10.14 -3.09 9.42
C VAL A 69 9.69 -4.24 10.33
N MET A 70 9.33 -5.39 9.77
CA MET A 70 8.89 -6.57 10.52
C MET A 70 9.95 -7.06 11.52
N VAL A 71 11.21 -7.17 11.08
CA VAL A 71 12.35 -7.66 11.90
C VAL A 71 13.03 -6.52 12.66
N GLY A 72 12.76 -5.27 12.27
CA GLY A 72 13.33 -4.08 12.93
C GLY A 72 14.78 -3.86 12.54
N ILE A 73 15.27 -4.52 11.49
CA ILE A 73 16.61 -4.32 10.94
C ILE A 73 16.48 -3.26 9.84
N TYR A 74 17.08 -2.09 10.05
CA TYR A 74 16.89 -0.91 9.18
C TYR A 74 15.42 -0.47 9.06
N GLY A 75 14.61 -0.72 10.09
CA GLY A 75 13.16 -0.49 10.08
C GLY A 75 12.75 0.92 9.68
N ARG A 76 13.46 1.95 10.17
CA ARG A 76 13.20 3.35 9.80
C ARG A 76 13.36 3.62 8.30
N ALA A 77 14.45 3.12 7.69
CA ALA A 77 14.70 3.29 6.26
C ALA A 77 13.64 2.56 5.42
N GLY A 78 13.29 1.33 5.82
CA GLY A 78 12.19 0.59 5.20
C GLY A 78 10.86 1.33 5.31
N ALA A 79 10.57 1.92 6.46
CA ALA A 79 9.35 2.68 6.69
C ALA A 79 9.27 3.96 5.83
N VAL A 80 10.39 4.68 5.63
CA VAL A 80 10.45 5.83 4.72
C VAL A 80 10.13 5.42 3.28
N PHE A 81 10.69 4.30 2.81
CA PHE A 81 10.36 3.80 1.48
C PHE A 81 8.87 3.45 1.37
N LEU A 82 8.33 2.71 2.34
CA LEU A 82 6.93 2.29 2.36
C LEU A 82 5.95 3.47 2.50
N PHE A 83 6.37 4.55 3.16
CA PHE A 83 5.62 5.81 3.20
C PHE A 83 5.39 6.34 1.79
N PHE A 84 6.45 6.55 1.01
CA PHE A 84 6.33 7.04 -0.37
C PHE A 84 5.63 6.03 -1.29
N PHE A 85 5.87 4.74 -1.08
CA PHE A 85 5.15 3.67 -1.78
C PHE A 85 3.63 3.79 -1.58
N CYS A 86 3.18 4.00 -0.34
CA CYS A 86 1.76 4.20 -0.04
C CYS A 86 1.19 5.49 -0.65
N ILE A 87 1.93 6.59 -0.65
CA ILE A 87 1.51 7.82 -1.35
C ILE A 87 1.34 7.53 -2.86
N GLY A 88 2.29 6.83 -3.48
CA GLY A 88 2.20 6.39 -4.87
C GLY A 88 0.97 5.49 -5.11
N GLY A 89 0.73 4.52 -4.22
CA GLY A 89 -0.44 3.64 -4.25
C GLY A 89 -1.76 4.39 -4.17
N ALA A 90 -1.86 5.42 -3.32
CA ALA A 90 -3.05 6.28 -3.24
C ALA A 90 -3.31 7.05 -4.54
N ILE A 91 -2.26 7.58 -5.17
CA ILE A 91 -2.36 8.25 -6.47
C ILE A 91 -2.82 7.27 -7.56
N VAL A 92 -2.20 6.09 -7.62
CA VAL A 92 -2.53 5.03 -8.58
C VAL A 92 -3.99 4.61 -8.46
N HIS A 93 -4.47 4.33 -7.25
CA HIS A 93 -5.87 3.95 -7.03
C HIS A 93 -6.85 5.08 -7.43
N ASN A 94 -6.57 6.34 -7.10
CA ASN A 94 -7.40 7.45 -7.56
C ASN A 94 -7.43 7.57 -9.09
N LYS A 95 -6.31 7.29 -9.78
CA LYS A 95 -6.29 7.24 -11.26
C LYS A 95 -7.10 6.05 -11.80
N LEU A 96 -6.94 4.86 -11.23
CA LEU A 96 -7.69 3.65 -11.61
C LEU A 96 -9.21 3.82 -11.45
N ALA A 97 -9.65 4.58 -10.43
CA ALA A 97 -11.07 4.88 -10.23
C ALA A 97 -11.72 5.57 -11.45
N GLY A 98 -10.97 6.43 -12.15
CA GLY A 98 -11.48 7.22 -13.27
C GLY A 98 -11.34 6.58 -14.65
N LEU A 99 -10.48 5.56 -14.82
CA LEU A 99 -10.22 4.96 -16.14
C LEU A 99 -11.46 4.29 -16.75
N PRO A 100 -12.21 3.43 -16.02
CA PRO A 100 -13.42 2.82 -16.58
C PRO A 100 -14.52 3.85 -16.87
N GLU A 101 -14.65 4.89 -16.03
CA GLU A 101 -15.62 5.97 -16.27
C GLU A 101 -15.31 6.74 -17.55
N ALA A 102 -14.03 7.06 -17.78
CA ALA A 102 -13.59 7.73 -19.00
C ALA A 102 -13.78 6.85 -20.25
N ALA A 103 -13.57 5.54 -20.12
CA ALA A 103 -13.83 4.58 -21.20
C ALA A 103 -15.33 4.46 -21.49
N ALA A 104 -16.18 4.38 -20.45
CA ALA A 104 -17.62 4.27 -20.60
C ALA A 104 -18.25 5.48 -21.32
N ARG A 105 -17.71 6.69 -21.14
CA ARG A 105 -18.15 7.90 -21.86
C ARG A 105 -17.93 7.83 -23.38
N LYS A 106 -17.05 6.95 -23.86
CA LYS A 106 -16.77 6.77 -25.29
C LYS A 106 -17.68 5.73 -25.94
N LEU A 107 -18.40 4.95 -25.13
CA LEU A 107 -19.40 4.03 -25.66
C LEU A 107 -20.55 4.87 -26.26
N PRO A 108 -21.21 4.37 -27.33
CA PRO A 108 -22.50 4.92 -27.74
C PRO A 108 -23.37 5.03 -26.50
N SER A 109 -24.26 6.03 -26.43
CA SER A 109 -25.20 6.22 -25.32
C SER A 109 -26.09 4.97 -25.20
N ALA A 110 -25.56 3.92 -24.58
CA ALA A 110 -26.29 2.78 -24.11
C ALA A 110 -27.24 3.39 -23.11
N ASP A 111 -28.51 3.42 -23.50
CA ASP A 111 -29.57 3.95 -22.68
C ASP A 111 -29.41 3.37 -21.28
N ARG A 112 -29.07 4.23 -20.31
CA ARG A 112 -28.71 3.81 -18.96
C ARG A 112 -29.85 3.09 -18.27
N GLU A 113 -31.07 3.23 -18.82
CA GLU A 113 -32.25 2.54 -18.36
C GLU A 113 -32.35 1.07 -18.81
N THR A 114 -31.56 0.66 -19.81
CA THR A 114 -31.48 -0.74 -20.22
C THR A 114 -30.86 -1.61 -19.11
N PRO A 115 -31.17 -2.93 -19.06
CA PRO A 115 -30.52 -3.84 -18.13
C PRO A 115 -28.99 -3.79 -18.22
N CYS A 116 -28.42 -3.66 -19.43
CA CYS A 116 -26.98 -3.52 -19.63
C CYS A 116 -26.44 -2.19 -19.07
N GLY A 117 -27.15 -1.08 -19.29
CA GLY A 117 -26.79 0.24 -18.75
C GLY A 117 -26.75 0.25 -17.22
N LYS A 118 -27.73 -0.40 -16.57
CA LYS A 118 -27.76 -0.54 -15.10
C LYS A 118 -26.60 -1.37 -14.56
N VAL A 119 -26.26 -2.48 -15.22
CA VAL A 119 -25.09 -3.31 -14.82
C VAL A 119 -23.78 -2.54 -14.98
N LEU A 120 -23.63 -1.79 -16.07
CA LEU A 120 -22.47 -0.93 -16.29
C LEU A 120 -22.36 0.13 -15.18
N ASP A 121 -23.45 0.82 -14.84
CA ASP A 121 -23.45 1.83 -13.79
C ASP A 121 -23.10 1.27 -12.40
N GLN A 122 -23.61 0.07 -12.08
CA GLN A 122 -23.22 -0.64 -10.87
C GLN A 122 -21.74 -0.99 -10.86
N ALA A 123 -21.21 -1.52 -11.98
CA ALA A 123 -19.79 -1.86 -12.10
C ALA A 123 -18.88 -0.62 -11.96
N LEU A 124 -19.24 0.50 -12.57
CA LEU A 124 -18.51 1.77 -12.45
C LEU A 124 -18.52 2.28 -11.00
N THR A 125 -19.68 2.21 -10.34
CA THR A 125 -19.82 2.62 -8.93
C THR A 125 -18.95 1.75 -8.02
N LEU A 126 -19.00 0.42 -8.17
CA LEU A 126 -18.18 -0.51 -7.41
C LEU A 126 -16.68 -0.28 -7.66
N ASN A 127 -16.28 -0.07 -8.92
CA ASN A 127 -14.90 0.26 -9.26
C ASN A 127 -14.42 1.53 -8.55
N ARG A 128 -15.24 2.58 -8.55
CA ARG A 128 -14.89 3.86 -7.92
C ARG A 128 -14.76 3.69 -6.41
N VAL A 129 -15.76 3.10 -5.75
CA VAL A 129 -15.75 2.88 -4.30
C VAL A 129 -14.55 2.02 -3.89
N GLY A 130 -14.30 0.91 -4.57
CA GLY A 130 -13.18 0.03 -4.28
C GLY A 130 -11.82 0.73 -4.38
N ASN A 131 -11.60 1.49 -5.46
CA ASN A 131 -10.34 2.20 -5.65
C ASN A 131 -10.17 3.39 -4.69
N VAL A 132 -11.19 4.24 -4.50
CA VAL A 132 -11.10 5.37 -3.56
C VAL A 132 -10.87 4.89 -2.13
N THR A 133 -11.54 3.81 -1.72
CA THR A 133 -11.33 3.22 -0.38
C THR A 133 -9.92 2.65 -0.25
N SER A 134 -9.39 1.98 -1.29
CA SER A 134 -8.00 1.52 -1.29
C SER A 134 -6.99 2.67 -1.28
N ALA A 135 -7.30 3.81 -1.89
CA ALA A 135 -6.49 5.02 -1.81
C ALA A 135 -6.46 5.58 -0.38
N GLN A 136 -7.61 5.69 0.28
CA GLN A 136 -7.70 6.11 1.68
C GLN A 136 -6.94 5.16 2.62
N LYS A 137 -7.07 3.84 2.42
CA LYS A 137 -6.30 2.83 3.14
C LYS A 137 -4.79 3.07 3.02
N ASN A 138 -4.30 3.35 1.81
CA ASN A 138 -2.88 3.67 1.61
C ASN A 138 -2.44 4.92 2.38
N LEU A 139 -3.26 5.96 2.48
CA LEU A 139 -2.93 7.14 3.30
C LEU A 139 -2.87 6.81 4.80
N VAL A 140 -3.77 5.97 5.30
CA VAL A 140 -3.72 5.49 6.69
C VAL A 140 -2.44 4.70 6.95
N ILE A 141 -2.09 3.77 6.04
CA ILE A 141 -0.85 2.98 6.14
C ILE A 141 0.38 3.88 6.04
N ALA A 142 0.35 4.92 5.21
CA ALA A 142 1.42 5.93 5.16
C ALA A 142 1.58 6.62 6.53
N GLY A 143 0.49 6.92 7.25
CA GLY A 143 0.58 7.43 8.62
C GLY A 143 1.32 6.49 9.57
N ILE A 144 1.05 5.18 9.49
CA ILE A 144 1.76 4.14 10.26
C ILE A 144 3.23 4.05 9.85
N ALA A 145 3.51 4.14 8.55
CA ALA A 145 4.88 4.17 8.03
C ALA A 145 5.65 5.40 8.54
N ALA A 146 5.01 6.57 8.59
CA ALA A 146 5.60 7.79 9.15
C ALA A 146 5.91 7.63 10.64
N TYR A 147 5.00 7.00 11.40
CA TYR A 147 5.27 6.64 12.79
C TYR A 147 6.54 5.80 12.93
N PHE A 148 6.66 4.69 12.19
CA PHE A 148 7.87 3.84 12.25
C PHE A 148 9.13 4.54 11.74
N ALA A 149 9.02 5.45 10.78
CA ALA A 149 10.15 6.24 10.30
C ALA A 149 10.68 7.21 11.38
N LEU A 150 9.78 7.83 12.15
CA LEU A 150 10.11 8.84 13.16
C LEU A 150 10.45 8.24 14.53
N ALA A 151 9.55 7.40 15.05
CA ALA A 151 9.69 6.76 16.37
C ALA A 151 10.66 5.57 16.34
N GLY A 152 10.81 4.91 15.19
CA GLY A 152 11.55 3.67 15.08
C GLY A 152 10.68 2.44 15.33
N THR A 153 11.31 1.26 15.29
CA THR A 153 10.63 -0.04 15.34
C THR A 153 10.61 -0.68 16.73
N GLY A 154 10.89 0.10 17.79
CA GLY A 154 10.88 -0.36 19.19
C GLY A 154 12.11 -1.20 19.59
N ASP A 155 12.18 -1.55 20.87
CA ASP A 155 13.36 -2.17 21.49
C ASP A 155 13.55 -3.64 21.13
N LEU A 156 12.49 -4.33 20.67
CA LEU A 156 12.56 -5.66 20.05
C LEU A 156 13.07 -5.61 18.59
N SER A 157 13.87 -4.60 18.23
CA SER A 157 14.51 -4.50 16.92
C SER A 157 15.85 -5.21 16.95
N VAL A 158 16.14 -6.07 15.96
CA VAL A 158 17.36 -6.89 15.98
C VAL A 158 18.63 -6.05 15.73
N ILE A 159 18.55 -4.96 14.95
CA ILE A 159 19.67 -4.03 14.70
C ILE A 159 19.12 -2.60 14.46
N SER A 160 19.50 -1.63 15.29
CA SER A 160 19.24 -0.19 15.06
C SER A 160 20.56 0.57 14.86
N PHE A 161 20.70 1.30 13.75
CA PHE A 161 21.81 2.26 13.52
C PHE A 161 21.50 3.67 14.05
N TRP A 162 20.32 3.86 14.63
CA TRP A 162 19.89 5.13 15.19
C TRP A 162 19.72 4.97 16.70
N PRO A 163 20.11 5.95 17.53
CA PRO A 163 19.76 5.90 18.94
C PRO A 163 18.24 5.75 19.08
N ASN A 164 17.80 4.71 19.80
CA ASN A 164 16.43 4.65 20.29
C ASN A 164 16.28 5.82 21.28
N PRO A 165 15.30 6.73 21.09
CA PRO A 165 15.06 7.82 22.02
C PRO A 165 14.62 7.30 23.39
#